data_AF-A0A2U9C447-F1
#
_entry.id   AF-A0A2U9C447-F1
#
_cell.length_a   1.000
_cell.length_b   1.000
_cell.length_c   1.000
_cell.angle_alpha   90.00
_cell.angle_beta   90.00
_cell.angle_gamma   90.00
#
_symmetry.space_group_name_H-M   'P 1'
#
loop_
_entity.id
_entity.type
_entity.pdbx_description
1 polymer ?
#
loop_
_entity_poly.entity_id
_entity_poly.type
_entity_poly.pdbx_seq_one_letter_code
_entity_poly.pdbx_strand_id
1 'polypeptide(L)'
;MLEKSLFLLCFSSALAKQLCAPDASDGYKVRLSIRTALGDQAYAWNEDELFLFRATLAFAMRNRISGQQFEVSNIIVCDETPRVSFWFVVTSPSNTSHLVDKEEVEEAIRKSRNRINSAFLLTDKTLEFLGIPPTLAAPVSPDTPPWLIVFGVVMGAVGAGIVVMLAFSVVQKKRKKDGKVVDEAVEEETRAKTTDNGAAGDGVYNMSFSDDERFTEM
;
A
#
# COMPACT_ATOMS: atom_id res chain seq x y z
N MET A 1 -19.15 60.61 25.16
CA MET A 1 -19.41 59.27 25.78
C MET A 1 -18.98 58.10 24.89
N LEU A 2 -18.31 58.33 23.74
CA LEU A 2 -17.90 57.28 22.79
C LEU A 2 -16.38 56.95 22.83
N GLU A 3 -15.61 57.57 23.71
CA GLU A 3 -14.15 57.42 23.79
C GLU A 3 -13.69 56.32 24.76
N LYS A 4 -14.56 55.86 25.66
CA LYS A 4 -14.20 54.88 26.70
C LYS A 4 -14.40 53.42 26.29
N SER A 5 -15.04 53.15 25.16
CA SER A 5 -15.33 51.79 24.70
C SER A 5 -14.26 51.22 23.75
N LEU A 6 -13.28 52.02 23.33
CA LEU A 6 -12.23 51.57 22.39
C LEU A 6 -11.04 50.89 23.08
N PHE A 7 -10.88 51.03 24.40
CA PHE A 7 -9.71 50.53 25.13
C PHE A 7 -9.80 49.06 25.57
N LEU A 8 -10.97 48.41 25.44
CA LEU A 8 -11.16 47.01 25.85
C LEU A 8 -10.87 45.99 24.75
N LEU A 9 -10.69 46.40 23.49
CA LEU A 9 -10.39 45.50 22.38
C LEU A 9 -8.88 45.23 22.18
N CYS A 10 -7.99 45.97 22.84
CA CYS A 10 -6.54 45.78 22.74
C CYS A 10 -5.94 44.82 23.77
N PHE A 11 -6.71 44.36 24.77
CA PHE A 11 -6.19 43.47 25.82
C PHE A 11 -6.22 41.97 25.44
N SER A 12 -7.08 41.56 24.51
CA SER A 12 -7.19 40.15 24.12
C SER A 12 -5.98 39.65 23.32
N SER A 13 -5.37 40.51 22.50
CA SER A 13 -4.19 40.16 21.70
C SER A 13 -2.89 40.12 22.52
N ALA A 14 -2.84 40.83 23.65
CA ALA A 14 -1.70 40.81 24.57
C ALA A 14 -1.62 39.50 25.36
N LEU A 15 -2.76 38.95 25.79
CA LEU A 15 -2.79 37.68 26.53
C LEU A 15 -2.34 36.50 25.65
N ALA A 16 -2.80 36.44 24.41
CA ALA A 16 -2.39 35.40 23.44
C ALA A 16 -0.89 35.44 23.13
N LYS A 17 -0.29 36.65 23.07
CA LYS A 17 1.16 36.83 22.89
C LYS A 17 2.00 36.38 24.09
N GLN A 18 1.43 36.35 25.29
CA GLN A 18 2.17 35.95 26.49
C GLN A 18 2.21 34.43 26.69
N LEU A 19 1.20 33.69 26.20
CA LEU A 19 1.19 32.22 26.24
C LEU A 19 2.04 31.59 25.13
N CYS A 20 2.26 32.32 24.04
CA CYS A 20 3.13 31.91 22.94
C CYS A 20 4.41 32.75 22.90
N ALA A 21 5.30 32.58 23.88
CA ALA A 21 6.68 32.99 23.65
C ALA A 21 7.35 31.95 22.73
N PRO A 22 8.15 32.35 21.73
CA PRO A 22 9.06 31.41 21.07
C PRO A 22 9.97 30.84 22.18
N ASP A 23 9.91 29.52 22.41
CA ASP A 23 10.52 28.78 23.53
C ASP A 23 9.70 28.63 24.82
N ALA A 24 8.41 28.99 24.82
CA ALA A 24 7.50 28.52 25.87
C ALA A 24 7.46 26.98 25.83
N SER A 25 7.71 26.33 26.98
CA SER A 25 7.86 24.87 27.07
C SER A 25 6.68 24.11 26.49
N ASP A 26 5.50 24.71 26.47
CA ASP A 26 4.22 24.07 26.20
C ASP A 26 3.69 24.35 24.78
N GLY A 27 4.47 25.07 23.98
CA GLY A 27 4.19 25.34 22.57
C GLY A 27 4.66 24.21 21.66
N TYR A 28 3.83 23.86 20.68
CA TYR A 28 4.16 22.88 19.65
C TYR A 28 4.42 23.57 18.32
N LYS A 29 5.59 23.30 17.72
CA LYS A 29 5.93 23.83 16.40
C LYS A 29 5.44 22.88 15.32
N VAL A 30 4.69 23.43 14.38
CA VAL A 30 4.21 22.72 13.19
C VAL A 30 4.96 23.20 11.97
N ARG A 31 5.32 22.25 11.10
CA ARG A 31 5.92 22.53 9.79
C ARG A 31 5.07 21.89 8.71
N LEU A 32 4.63 22.70 7.76
CA LEU A 32 3.87 22.24 6.61
C LEU A 32 4.71 22.37 5.34
N SER A 33 4.73 21.30 4.56
CA SER A 33 5.41 21.22 3.27
C SER A 33 4.40 20.94 2.16
N ILE A 34 3.46 21.88 1.96
CA ILE A 34 2.32 21.75 1.04
C ILE A 34 2.79 21.55 -0.40
N ARG A 35 3.74 22.37 -0.87
CA ARG A 35 4.31 22.25 -2.23
C ARG A 35 5.03 20.92 -2.45
N THR A 36 5.70 20.39 -1.43
CA THR A 36 6.36 19.08 -1.52
C THR A 36 5.34 17.94 -1.62
N ALA A 37 4.18 18.07 -0.97
CA ALA A 37 3.13 17.05 -0.99
C ALA A 37 2.32 17.06 -2.29
N LEU A 38 1.93 18.25 -2.77
CA LEU A 38 0.90 18.43 -3.80
C LEU A 38 1.45 18.95 -5.13
N GLY A 39 2.72 19.38 -5.18
CA GLY A 39 3.34 19.91 -6.39
C GLY A 39 2.56 21.10 -6.95
N ASP A 40 2.08 20.94 -8.18
CA ASP A 40 1.33 21.97 -8.93
C ASP A 40 -0.12 22.15 -8.43
N GLN A 41 -0.65 21.19 -7.66
CA GLN A 41 -1.99 21.27 -7.05
C GLN A 41 -1.97 21.84 -5.61
N ALA A 42 -0.86 22.47 -5.21
CA ALA A 42 -0.72 23.03 -3.87
C ALA A 42 -1.68 24.19 -3.63
N TYR A 43 -2.53 24.06 -2.60
CA TYR A 43 -3.38 25.15 -2.14
C TYR A 43 -2.56 26.22 -1.40
N ALA A 44 -3.13 27.43 -1.34
CA ALA A 44 -2.55 28.53 -0.58
C ALA A 44 -2.92 28.41 0.90
N TRP A 45 -1.94 28.58 1.78
CA TRP A 45 -2.21 28.66 3.21
C TRP A 45 -2.83 30.03 3.53
N ASN A 46 -4.11 30.05 3.86
CA ASN A 46 -4.88 31.25 4.15
C ASN A 46 -5.59 31.14 5.53
N GLU A 47 -6.38 32.16 5.88
CA GLU A 47 -7.13 32.17 7.14
C GLU A 47 -8.16 31.02 7.25
N ASP A 48 -8.72 30.57 6.14
CA ASP A 48 -9.68 29.45 6.11
C ASP A 48 -8.99 28.12 6.42
N GLU A 49 -7.81 27.87 5.84
CA GLU A 49 -6.98 26.70 6.14
C GLU A 49 -6.50 26.72 7.59
N LEU A 50 -6.14 27.91 8.09
CA LEU A 50 -5.78 28.09 9.49
C LEU A 50 -6.97 27.81 10.42
N PHE A 51 -8.18 28.24 10.05
CA PHE A 51 -9.41 27.94 10.78
C PHE A 51 -9.70 26.43 10.77
N LEU A 52 -9.58 25.79 9.60
CA LEU A 52 -9.73 24.34 9.46
C LEU A 52 -8.71 23.61 10.35
N PHE A 53 -7.47 24.09 10.40
CA PHE A 53 -6.43 23.51 11.25
C PHE A 53 -6.81 23.56 12.73
N ARG A 54 -7.21 24.74 13.22
CA ARG A 54 -7.69 24.90 14.60
C ARG A 54 -8.91 24.01 14.89
N ALA A 55 -9.85 23.89 13.94
CA ALA A 55 -11.02 23.02 14.08
C ALA A 55 -10.65 21.52 14.14
N THR A 56 -9.70 21.07 13.31
CA THR A 56 -9.22 19.67 13.34
C THR A 56 -8.49 19.34 14.64
N LEU A 57 -7.72 20.30 15.20
CA LEU A 57 -7.11 20.15 16.52
C LEU A 57 -8.17 20.14 17.64
N ALA A 58 -9.14 21.04 17.60
CA ALA A 58 -10.26 21.03 18.56
C ALA A 58 -10.99 19.69 18.55
N PHE A 59 -11.23 19.13 17.35
CA PHE A 59 -11.80 17.81 17.17
C PHE A 59 -10.91 16.71 17.79
N ALA A 60 -9.60 16.74 17.57
CA ALA A 60 -8.66 15.79 18.14
C ALA A 60 -8.69 15.82 19.67
N MET A 61 -8.73 17.02 20.27
CA MET A 61 -8.83 17.20 21.72
C MET A 61 -10.15 16.67 22.28
N ARG A 62 -11.29 16.95 21.62
CA ARG A 62 -12.61 16.40 22.01
C ARG A 62 -12.66 14.88 21.97
N ASN A 63 -11.98 14.26 21.01
CA ASN A 63 -11.93 12.81 20.86
C ASN A 63 -11.05 12.14 21.93
N ARG A 64 -10.15 12.91 22.56
CA ARG A 64 -9.26 12.43 23.61
C ARG A 64 -9.86 12.67 25.00
N ILE A 65 -10.27 13.90 25.29
CA ILE A 65 -10.86 14.32 26.55
C ILE A 65 -12.40 14.34 26.40
N SER A 66 -13.00 13.17 26.56
CA SER A 66 -14.45 13.01 26.49
C SER A 66 -15.14 13.86 27.57
N GLY A 67 -16.09 14.70 27.17
CA GLY A 67 -16.90 15.53 28.07
C GLY A 67 -16.51 17.00 28.15
N GLN A 68 -15.39 17.39 27.54
CA GLN A 68 -15.00 18.80 27.40
C GLN A 68 -15.26 19.32 25.98
N GLN A 69 -15.88 20.49 25.85
CA GLN A 69 -16.17 21.12 24.56
C GLN A 69 -15.02 22.04 24.15
N PHE A 70 -13.99 21.49 23.51
CA PHE A 70 -12.92 22.30 22.92
C PHE A 70 -13.42 23.04 21.69
N GLU A 71 -13.29 24.36 21.64
CA GLU A 71 -13.63 25.18 20.48
C GLU A 71 -12.37 25.65 19.76
N VAL A 72 -12.57 26.24 18.58
CA VAL A 72 -11.48 26.84 17.77
C VAL A 72 -10.74 27.93 18.54
N SER A 73 -11.44 28.64 19.44
CA SER A 73 -10.89 29.68 20.32
C SER A 73 -9.88 29.16 21.34
N ASN A 74 -9.95 27.86 21.70
CA ASN A 74 -9.04 27.25 22.65
C ASN A 74 -7.67 26.91 22.05
N ILE A 75 -7.56 26.89 20.71
CA ILE A 75 -6.31 26.68 19.99
C ILE A 75 -5.77 28.05 19.59
N ILE A 76 -4.70 28.46 20.26
CA ILE A 76 -4.02 29.72 19.97
C ILE A 76 -2.84 29.40 19.05
N VAL A 77 -2.77 30.09 17.91
CA VAL A 77 -1.69 29.96 16.92
C VAL A 77 -0.88 31.24 16.88
N CYS A 78 0.44 31.10 16.83
CA CYS A 78 1.41 32.16 17.03
C CYS A 78 2.61 32.01 16.07
N ASP A 79 3.30 33.13 15.79
CA ASP A 79 4.50 33.19 14.95
C ASP A 79 4.37 32.46 13.60
N GLU A 80 3.34 32.82 12.83
CA GLU A 80 3.17 32.32 11.47
C GLU A 80 4.25 32.86 10.53
N THR A 81 4.96 31.93 9.87
CA THR A 81 6.00 32.27 8.89
C THR A 81 5.53 32.07 7.45
N PRO A 82 6.16 32.76 6.47
CA PRO A 82 5.83 32.59 5.04
C PRO A 82 6.06 31.17 4.50
N ARG A 83 6.93 30.37 5.14
CA ARG A 83 7.15 28.95 4.77
C ARG A 83 6.10 28.02 5.39
N VAL A 84 5.04 28.58 5.98
CA VAL A 84 3.98 27.86 6.68
C VAL A 84 4.56 27.03 7.83
N SER A 85 5.16 27.74 8.78
CA SER A 85 5.46 27.19 10.10
C SER A 85 4.87 28.11 11.15
N PHE A 86 4.27 27.53 12.17
CA PHE A 86 3.72 28.29 13.29
C PHE A 86 3.79 27.46 14.56
N TRP A 87 3.67 28.14 15.68
CA TRP A 87 3.52 27.52 16.98
C TRP A 87 2.04 27.50 17.37
N PHE A 88 1.61 26.44 18.05
CA PHE A 88 0.29 26.42 18.67
C PHE A 88 0.35 25.96 20.11
N VAL A 89 -0.60 26.44 20.90
CA VAL A 89 -0.85 26.02 22.28
C VAL A 89 -2.34 25.71 22.44
N VAL A 90 -2.65 24.78 23.34
CA VAL A 90 -4.01 24.36 23.64
C VAL A 90 -4.37 24.79 25.06
N THR A 91 -5.44 25.55 25.18
CA THR A 91 -5.97 26.01 26.47
C THR A 91 -7.17 25.17 26.90
N SER A 92 -7.46 25.15 28.21
CA SER A 92 -8.63 24.46 28.73
C SER A 92 -9.93 25.21 28.34
N PRO A 93 -11.03 24.50 28.04
CA PRO A 93 -12.31 25.13 27.69
C PRO A 93 -12.93 25.94 28.83
N SER A 94 -12.69 25.53 30.08
CA SER A 94 -13.23 26.21 31.27
C SER A 94 -12.38 27.41 31.70
N ASN A 95 -11.10 27.42 31.35
CA ASN A 95 -10.18 28.50 31.73
C ASN A 95 -9.09 28.70 30.66
N THR A 96 -9.18 29.84 29.96
CA THR A 96 -8.26 30.19 28.87
C THR A 96 -6.85 30.54 29.34
N SER A 97 -6.63 30.77 30.64
CA SER A 97 -5.28 30.97 31.20
C SER A 97 -4.57 29.67 31.53
N HIS A 98 -5.29 28.54 31.58
CA HIS A 98 -4.73 27.24 31.91
C HIS A 98 -4.43 26.45 30.62
N LEU A 99 -3.19 25.99 30.49
CA LEU A 99 -2.76 25.15 29.39
C LEU A 99 -3.16 23.69 29.65
N VAL A 100 -3.40 22.94 28.59
CA VAL A 100 -3.62 21.49 28.70
C VAL A 100 -2.27 20.80 28.85
N ASP A 101 -2.21 19.73 29.65
CA ASP A 101 -1.01 18.92 29.83
C ASP A 101 -0.48 18.39 28.50
N LYS A 102 0.85 18.36 28.37
CA LYS A 102 1.54 17.99 27.13
C LYS A 102 1.19 16.59 26.68
N GLU A 103 1.23 15.65 27.61
CA GLU A 103 0.97 14.24 27.34
C GLU A 103 -0.40 14.04 26.69
N GLU A 104 -1.41 14.80 27.15
CA GLU A 104 -2.76 14.70 26.63
C GLU A 104 -2.89 15.30 25.22
N VAL A 105 -2.19 16.41 24.95
CA VAL A 105 -2.12 17.02 23.61
C VAL A 105 -1.38 16.11 22.63
N GLU A 106 -0.23 15.57 23.02
CA GLU A 106 0.56 14.67 22.19
C GLU A 106 -0.19 13.38 21.86
N GLU A 107 -0.87 12.79 22.84
CA GLU A 107 -1.70 11.62 22.63
C GLU A 107 -2.92 11.91 21.76
N ALA A 108 -3.58 13.05 21.93
CA ALA A 108 -4.70 13.48 21.10
C ALA A 108 -4.29 13.60 19.63
N ILE A 109 -3.14 14.26 19.37
CA ILE A 109 -2.59 14.43 18.03
C ILE A 109 -2.15 13.09 17.46
N ARG A 110 -1.45 12.25 18.24
CA ARG A 110 -1.00 10.93 17.79
C ARG A 110 -2.18 10.04 17.39
N LYS A 111 -3.26 10.01 18.18
CA LYS A 111 -4.46 9.23 17.87
C LYS A 111 -5.21 9.75 16.64
N SER A 112 -5.23 11.06 16.44
CA SER A 112 -5.97 11.71 15.35
C SER A 112 -5.10 12.06 14.13
N ARG A 113 -3.81 11.70 14.13
CA ARG A 113 -2.81 12.08 13.13
C ARG A 113 -3.24 11.73 11.71
N ASN A 114 -3.70 10.49 11.50
CA ASN A 114 -4.19 10.02 10.20
C ASN A 114 -5.34 10.89 9.67
N ARG A 115 -6.25 11.30 10.55
CA ARG A 115 -7.41 12.13 10.17
C ARG A 115 -7.00 13.57 9.90
N ILE A 116 -6.09 14.13 10.70
CA ILE A 116 -5.53 15.47 10.47
C ILE A 116 -4.81 15.51 9.12
N ASN A 117 -3.90 14.55 8.88
CA ASN A 117 -3.20 14.38 7.61
C ASN A 117 -4.17 14.29 6.42
N SER A 118 -5.21 13.44 6.54
CA SER A 118 -6.21 13.28 5.49
C SER A 118 -7.01 14.54 5.20
N ALA A 119 -7.28 15.38 6.20
CA ALA A 119 -8.03 16.62 6.03
C ALA A 119 -7.28 17.65 5.17
N PHE A 120 -5.95 17.66 5.28
CA PHE A 120 -5.08 18.57 4.54
C PHE A 120 -4.45 17.96 3.28
N LEU A 121 -4.77 16.69 2.97
CA LEU A 121 -4.12 15.91 1.92
C LEU A 121 -2.58 15.84 2.10
N LEU A 122 -2.13 15.86 3.35
CA LEU A 122 -0.72 15.80 3.73
C LEU A 122 -0.39 14.43 4.32
N THR A 123 0.89 14.08 4.33
CA THR A 123 1.42 12.87 4.96
C THR A 123 2.24 13.22 6.20
N ASP A 124 2.59 12.21 7.01
CA ASP A 124 3.41 12.37 8.21
C ASP A 124 4.78 13.04 7.96
N LYS A 125 5.28 12.99 6.71
CA LYS A 125 6.54 13.63 6.30
C LYS A 125 6.36 15.09 5.89
N THR A 126 5.16 15.48 5.47
CA THR A 126 4.87 16.82 4.95
C THR A 126 4.14 17.68 5.98
N LEU A 127 3.50 17.06 6.97
CA LEU A 127 2.91 17.69 8.14
C LEU A 127 3.63 17.17 9.40
N GLU A 128 4.64 17.93 9.83
CA GLU A 128 5.47 17.58 10.97
C GLU A 128 5.05 18.37 12.21
N PHE A 129 4.80 17.65 13.31
CA PHE A 129 4.70 18.22 14.65
C PHE A 129 6.04 17.96 15.36
N LEU A 130 6.82 18.99 15.63
CA LEU A 130 8.10 18.82 16.33
C LEU A 130 7.85 18.31 17.75
N GLY A 131 8.55 17.23 18.13
CA GLY A 131 8.39 16.56 19.43
C GLY A 131 7.41 15.39 19.42
N ILE A 132 6.52 15.29 18.43
CA ILE A 132 5.53 14.21 18.35
C ILE A 132 5.92 13.25 17.23
N PRO A 133 6.42 12.03 17.55
CA PRO A 133 6.81 11.08 16.52
C PRO A 133 5.63 10.74 15.61
N PRO A 134 5.90 10.48 14.31
CA PRO A 134 4.85 10.15 13.35
C PRO A 134 4.11 8.88 13.78
N THR A 135 2.87 8.74 13.34
CA THR A 135 2.17 7.48 13.53
C THR A 135 2.89 6.42 12.71
N LEU A 136 3.60 5.53 13.39
CA LEU A 136 4.09 4.29 12.81
C LEU A 136 2.86 3.46 12.43
N ALA A 137 2.24 3.77 11.29
CA ALA A 137 1.28 2.88 10.67
C ALA A 137 2.05 1.57 10.47
N ALA A 138 1.59 0.51 11.13
CA ALA A 138 2.17 -0.81 10.95
C ALA A 138 2.17 -1.08 9.44
N PRO A 139 3.31 -1.50 8.85
CA PRO A 139 3.34 -1.90 7.45
C PRO A 139 2.15 -2.83 7.21
N VAL A 140 1.37 -2.53 6.16
CA VAL A 140 0.25 -3.38 5.77
C VAL A 140 0.81 -4.74 5.38
N SER A 141 0.80 -5.67 6.33
CA SER A 141 1.15 -7.05 6.09
C SER A 141 0.01 -7.65 5.25
N PRO A 142 0.26 -8.07 4.00
CA PRO A 142 -0.77 -8.74 3.22
C PRO A 142 -1.18 -10.03 3.94
N ASP A 143 -2.49 -10.30 4.04
CA ASP A 143 -3.05 -11.49 4.70
C ASP A 143 -2.53 -12.81 4.09
N THR A 144 -2.06 -12.75 2.84
CA THR A 144 -1.37 -13.87 2.19
C THR A 144 0.02 -13.44 1.70
N PRO A 145 1.06 -14.24 1.96
CA PRO A 145 2.39 -13.96 1.45
C PRO A 145 2.41 -13.95 -0.09
N PRO A 146 3.01 -12.94 -0.76
CA PRO A 146 3.03 -12.83 -2.22
C PRO A 146 3.60 -14.05 -2.97
N TRP A 147 4.54 -14.76 -2.35
CA TRP A 147 5.14 -15.98 -2.94
C TRP A 147 4.12 -17.12 -3.12
N LEU A 148 3.07 -17.16 -2.31
CA LEU A 148 2.04 -18.19 -2.35
C LEU A 148 1.14 -18.03 -3.59
N ILE A 149 0.89 -16.78 -4.00
CA ILE A 149 0.21 -16.43 -5.26
C ILE A 149 1.06 -16.87 -6.46
N VAL A 150 2.36 -16.54 -6.45
CA VAL A 150 3.29 -16.94 -7.52
C VAL A 150 3.37 -18.47 -7.63
N PHE A 151 3.48 -19.16 -6.51
CA PHE A 151 3.49 -20.62 -6.46
C PHE A 151 2.21 -21.23 -7.04
N GLY A 152 1.04 -20.70 -6.67
CA GLY A 152 -0.24 -21.16 -7.19
C GLY A 152 -0.36 -21.03 -8.71
N VAL A 153 0.08 -19.90 -9.27
CA VAL A 153 0.08 -19.67 -10.73
C VAL A 153 1.02 -20.64 -11.45
N VAL A 154 2.23 -20.84 -10.92
CA VAL A 154 3.22 -21.75 -11.52
C VAL A 154 2.72 -23.19 -11.49
N MET A 155 2.23 -23.66 -10.35
CA MET A 155 1.68 -25.02 -10.22
C MET A 155 0.44 -25.22 -11.10
N GLY A 156 -0.41 -24.20 -11.23
CA GLY A 156 -1.56 -24.22 -12.12
C GLY A 156 -1.16 -24.35 -13.60
N ALA A 157 -0.17 -23.58 -14.05
CA ALA A 157 0.34 -23.65 -15.42
C ALA A 157 0.99 -25.00 -15.73
N VAL A 158 1.80 -25.52 -14.81
CA VAL A 158 2.43 -26.84 -14.94
C VAL A 158 1.37 -27.95 -14.97
N GLY A 159 0.40 -27.91 -14.07
CA GLY A 159 -0.70 -28.88 -14.03
C GLY A 159 -1.54 -28.86 -15.32
N ALA A 160 -1.91 -27.68 -15.81
CA ALA A 160 -2.60 -27.53 -17.08
C ALA A 160 -1.78 -28.08 -18.25
N GLY A 161 -0.47 -27.82 -18.28
CA GLY A 161 0.45 -28.37 -19.28
C GLY A 161 0.46 -29.91 -19.28
N ILE A 162 0.54 -30.54 -18.11
CA ILE A 162 0.52 -32.00 -17.98
C ILE A 162 -0.81 -32.58 -18.47
N VAL A 163 -1.94 -32.02 -18.03
CA VAL A 163 -3.28 -32.48 -18.44
C VAL A 163 -3.46 -32.37 -19.94
N VAL A 164 -3.06 -31.26 -20.54
CA VAL A 164 -3.10 -31.04 -21.99
C VAL A 164 -2.21 -32.05 -22.71
N MET A 165 -0.99 -32.29 -22.23
CA MET A 165 -0.07 -33.24 -22.86
C MET A 165 -0.58 -34.69 -22.81
N LEU A 166 -1.20 -35.10 -21.70
CA LEU A 166 -1.83 -36.41 -21.57
C LEU A 166 -3.06 -36.53 -22.48
N ALA A 167 -3.91 -35.51 -22.53
CA ALA A 167 -5.07 -35.48 -23.42
C ALA A 167 -4.66 -35.59 -24.90
N PHE A 168 -3.66 -34.83 -25.33
CA PHE A 168 -3.10 -34.93 -26.68
C PHE A 168 -2.51 -36.31 -26.96
N SER A 169 -1.80 -36.92 -26.01
CA SER A 169 -1.22 -38.26 -26.16
C SER A 169 -2.29 -39.33 -26.35
N VAL A 170 -3.40 -39.27 -25.61
CA VAL A 170 -4.53 -40.21 -25.76
C VAL A 170 -5.27 -40.00 -27.08
N VAL A 171 -5.51 -38.75 -27.47
CA VAL A 171 -6.17 -38.41 -28.73
C VAL A 171 -5.33 -38.83 -29.94
N GLN A 172 -4.01 -38.64 -29.90
CA GLN A 172 -3.12 -39.14 -30.96
C GLN A 172 -3.10 -40.66 -31.03
N LYS A 173 -3.14 -41.37 -29.90
CA LYS A 173 -3.20 -42.84 -29.87
C LYS A 173 -4.53 -43.36 -30.42
N LYS A 174 -5.65 -42.66 -30.17
CA LYS A 174 -6.95 -42.96 -30.80
C LYS A 174 -6.95 -42.67 -32.30
N ARG A 175 -6.43 -41.51 -32.73
CA ARG A 175 -6.30 -41.18 -34.17
C ARG A 175 -5.39 -42.12 -34.94
N LYS A 176 -4.30 -42.62 -34.32
CA LYS A 176 -3.46 -43.67 -34.91
C LYS A 176 -4.17 -45.02 -34.99
N LYS A 177 -5.10 -45.31 -34.07
CA LYS A 177 -5.90 -46.55 -34.11
C LYS A 177 -6.98 -46.48 -35.19
N ASP A 178 -7.67 -45.35 -35.32
CA ASP A 178 -8.67 -45.14 -36.37
C ASP A 178 -8.02 -45.01 -37.75
N GLY A 179 -6.84 -44.37 -37.87
CA GLY A 179 -6.06 -44.33 -39.10
C GLY A 179 -5.53 -45.71 -39.52
N LYS A 180 -5.07 -46.54 -38.57
CA LYS A 180 -4.60 -47.91 -38.85
C LYS A 180 -5.74 -48.84 -39.27
N VAL A 181 -6.96 -48.64 -38.76
CA VAL A 181 -8.15 -49.41 -39.20
C VAL A 181 -8.58 -49.02 -40.62
N VAL A 182 -8.42 -47.76 -41.00
CA VAL A 182 -8.69 -47.29 -42.38
C VAL A 182 -7.59 -47.77 -43.35
N ASP A 183 -6.32 -47.69 -42.96
CA ASP A 183 -5.20 -48.20 -43.78
C ASP A 183 -5.25 -49.73 -43.95
N GLU A 184 -5.56 -50.50 -42.89
CA GLU A 184 -5.72 -51.97 -42.98
C GLU A 184 -6.90 -52.37 -43.89
N ALA A 185 -7.99 -51.58 -43.91
CA ALA A 185 -9.13 -51.81 -44.80
C ALA A 185 -8.80 -51.49 -46.27
N VAL A 186 -7.98 -50.47 -46.53
CA VAL A 186 -7.51 -50.12 -47.88
C VAL A 186 -6.43 -51.11 -48.37
N GLU A 187 -5.60 -51.65 -47.48
CA GLU A 187 -4.61 -52.69 -47.79
C GLU A 187 -5.28 -54.05 -48.08
N GLU A 188 -6.39 -54.40 -47.43
CA GLU A 188 -7.11 -55.64 -47.73
C GLU A 188 -7.82 -55.57 -49.10
N GLU A 189 -8.37 -54.40 -49.46
CA GLU A 189 -9.01 -54.17 -50.77
C GLU A 189 -8.00 -54.19 -51.93
N THR A 190 -6.78 -53.73 -51.69
CA THR A 190 -5.70 -53.77 -52.68
C THR A 190 -5.07 -55.17 -52.81
N ARG A 191 -4.97 -55.94 -51.72
CA ARG A 191 -4.41 -57.31 -51.72
C ARG A 191 -5.30 -58.35 -52.41
N ALA A 192 -6.63 -58.17 -52.40
CA ALA A 192 -7.56 -59.05 -53.10
C ALA A 192 -7.49 -58.94 -54.64
N LYS A 193 -6.80 -57.92 -55.18
CA LYS A 193 -6.76 -57.63 -56.62
C LYS A 193 -5.47 -58.06 -57.34
N THR A 194 -4.49 -58.57 -56.62
CA THR A 194 -3.17 -58.94 -57.17
C THR A 194 -2.76 -60.36 -56.79
N THR A 195 -3.58 -61.34 -57.16
CA THR A 195 -3.13 -62.73 -57.34
C THR A 195 -2.96 -63.00 -58.83
N ASP A 196 -1.87 -62.51 -59.41
CA ASP A 196 -1.26 -63.18 -60.56
C ASP A 196 0.22 -62.77 -60.68
N ASN A 197 1.08 -63.78 -60.87
CA ASN A 197 2.50 -63.73 -61.25
C ASN A 197 3.59 -63.47 -60.19
N GLY A 198 4.32 -64.56 -59.84
CA GLY A 198 5.78 -64.61 -60.00
C GLY A 198 6.73 -64.45 -58.77
N ALA A 199 7.21 -65.59 -58.25
CA ALA A 199 8.59 -65.94 -57.86
C ALA A 199 9.46 -65.11 -56.86
N ALA A 200 9.91 -65.82 -55.81
CA ALA A 200 11.28 -65.96 -55.24
C ALA A 200 11.99 -64.83 -54.42
N GLY A 201 12.66 -65.27 -53.33
CA GLY A 201 13.87 -64.64 -52.72
C GLY A 201 13.63 -64.00 -51.34
N ASP A 202 13.80 -64.71 -50.22
CA ASP A 202 15.04 -64.91 -49.42
C ASP A 202 15.24 -63.84 -48.33
N GLY A 203 15.47 -64.30 -47.10
CA GLY A 203 15.48 -63.51 -45.87
C GLY A 203 16.82 -63.59 -45.15
N VAL A 204 17.21 -62.52 -44.45
CA VAL A 204 18.40 -62.49 -43.59
C VAL A 204 18.08 -61.85 -42.24
N TYR A 205 18.29 -62.62 -41.18
CA TYR A 205 18.29 -62.20 -39.78
C TYR A 205 19.73 -62.03 -39.33
N ASN A 206 20.05 -61.00 -38.51
CA ASN A 206 21.34 -60.92 -37.83
C ASN A 206 21.17 -60.92 -36.31
N MET A 207 21.63 -62.03 -35.73
CA MET A 207 21.93 -62.25 -34.32
C MET A 207 23.20 -61.49 -33.94
N SER A 208 23.29 -61.02 -32.70
CA SER A 208 24.34 -61.45 -31.75
C SER A 208 24.58 -60.39 -30.70
N PHE A 209 24.20 -60.74 -29.47
CA PHE A 209 24.65 -60.17 -28.22
C PHE A 209 25.54 -61.24 -27.59
N SER A 210 26.76 -60.93 -27.16
CA SER A 210 27.50 -61.69 -26.13
C SER A 210 28.69 -60.86 -25.65
N ASP A 211 28.62 -60.44 -24.39
CA ASP A 211 29.72 -59.95 -23.58
C ASP A 211 30.79 -61.05 -23.40
N ASP A 212 32.07 -60.68 -23.26
CA ASP A 212 32.86 -60.99 -22.06
C ASP A 212 34.31 -60.47 -22.14
N GLU A 213 34.75 -60.07 -20.95
CA GLU A 213 36.03 -59.51 -20.51
C GLU A 213 37.29 -60.19 -21.07
N ARG A 214 38.36 -59.40 -21.35
CA ARG A 214 39.72 -59.70 -20.86
C ARG A 214 40.78 -58.64 -21.22
N PHE A 215 41.63 -58.36 -20.22
CA PHE A 215 43.00 -57.81 -20.27
C PHE A 215 43.20 -56.29 -20.12
N THR A 216 43.52 -55.95 -18.87
CA THR A 216 44.56 -55.01 -18.41
C THR A 216 45.82 -54.95 -19.28
N GLU A 217 46.38 -53.75 -19.47
CA GLU A 217 47.85 -53.55 -19.55
C GLU A 217 48.23 -52.13 -19.07
N MET A 218 49.51 -51.99 -18.74
CA MET A 218 50.16 -51.19 -17.69
C MET A 218 50.30 -49.69 -17.96
#